data_AF-A0A268JA28-F1
#
_entry.id   AF-A0A268JA28-F1
#
_cell.length_a   1.000
_cell.length_b   1.000
_cell.length_c   1.000
_cell.angle_alpha   90.00
_cell.angle_beta   90.00
_cell.angle_gamma   90.00
#
_symmetry.space_group_name_H-M   'P 1'
#
loop_
_entity.id
_entity.type
_entity.pdbx_description
1 polymer ?
#
loop_
_entity_poly.entity_id
_entity_poly.type
_entity_poly.pdbx_seq_one_letter_code
_entity_poly.pdbx_strand_id
1 'polypeptide(L)'
;MDKGKPYRKSFKVSHTLEGLSLLVDFLEEVKRETGKKPPVVLEATGHYHSSVVQYLEDRGYLMIIINPLISYKAKSSSLRKVKTDAVDAYLLCELFYKEELEPYKKRGVQLLNLRNLT
;
A
#
# COMPACT_ATOMS: atom_id res chain seq x y z
N MET A 1 2.37 -18.78 -2.91
CA MET A 1 1.51 -18.03 -3.83
C MET A 1 2.32 -17.64 -5.05
N ASP A 2 1.74 -17.74 -6.24
CA ASP A 2 2.40 -17.36 -7.50
C ASP A 2 2.48 -15.84 -7.64
N LYS A 3 3.62 -15.32 -8.13
CA LYS A 3 3.75 -13.91 -8.50
C LYS A 3 2.82 -13.59 -9.69
N GLY A 4 2.30 -12.37 -9.73
CA GLY A 4 1.45 -11.90 -10.85
C GLY A 4 0.02 -12.45 -10.84
N LYS A 5 -0.39 -13.24 -9.83
CA LYS A 5 -1.79 -13.67 -9.67
C LYS A 5 -2.42 -12.98 -8.44
N PRO A 6 -3.54 -12.26 -8.60
CA PRO A 6 -4.27 -11.71 -7.45
C PRO A 6 -4.71 -12.83 -6.50
N TYR A 7 -4.55 -12.60 -5.20
CA TYR A 7 -5.00 -13.57 -4.18
C TYR A 7 -6.52 -13.73 -4.16
N ARG A 8 -7.25 -12.60 -4.29
CA ARG A 8 -8.72 -12.58 -4.41
C ARG A 8 -9.18 -11.34 -5.20
N LYS A 9 -10.50 -11.22 -5.40
CA LYS A 9 -11.13 -10.02 -5.97
C LYS A 9 -10.87 -8.81 -5.08
N SER A 10 -10.63 -7.65 -5.70
CA SER A 10 -10.51 -6.39 -4.98
C SER A 10 -11.79 -6.07 -4.19
N PHE A 11 -11.61 -5.40 -3.06
CA PHE A 11 -12.68 -4.99 -2.16
C PHE A 11 -12.39 -3.58 -1.66
N LYS A 12 -13.45 -2.87 -1.23
CA LYS A 12 -13.34 -1.53 -0.69
C LYS A 12 -13.23 -1.58 0.83
N VAL A 13 -12.47 -0.64 1.37
CA VAL A 13 -12.32 -0.44 2.81
C VAL A 13 -12.69 1.00 3.13
N SER A 14 -13.63 1.20 4.05
CA SER A 14 -13.98 2.52 4.56
C SER A 14 -12.85 3.06 5.43
N HIS A 15 -12.63 4.36 5.39
CA HIS A 15 -11.61 5.03 6.20
C HIS A 15 -12.14 5.34 7.62
N THR A 16 -12.60 4.29 8.28
CA THR A 16 -13.04 4.27 9.69
C THR A 16 -12.25 3.17 10.42
N LEU A 17 -12.29 3.16 11.75
CA LEU A 17 -11.60 2.13 12.53
C LEU A 17 -12.12 0.72 12.20
N GLU A 18 -13.43 0.58 11.99
CA GLU A 18 -14.07 -0.68 11.62
C GLU A 18 -13.60 -1.14 10.24
N GLY A 19 -13.54 -0.22 9.26
CA GLY A 19 -13.03 -0.52 7.93
C GLY A 19 -11.57 -0.95 7.97
N LEU A 20 -10.71 -0.24 8.71
CA LEU A 20 -9.31 -0.61 8.86
C LEU A 20 -9.12 -1.92 9.64
N SER A 21 -10.03 -2.26 10.56
CA SER A 21 -10.06 -3.57 11.20
C SER A 21 -10.30 -4.68 10.17
N LEU A 22 -11.30 -4.50 9.28
CA LEU A 22 -11.55 -5.47 8.20
C LEU A 22 -10.35 -5.65 7.27
N LEU A 23 -9.57 -4.57 7.02
CA LEU A 23 -8.32 -4.67 6.28
C LEU A 23 -7.29 -5.52 7.03
N VAL A 24 -7.15 -5.34 8.35
CA VAL A 24 -6.22 -6.14 9.17
C VAL A 24 -6.64 -7.61 9.20
N ASP A 25 -7.93 -7.90 9.34
CA ASP A 25 -8.44 -9.28 9.34
C ASP A 25 -8.07 -10.01 8.04
N PHE A 26 -8.18 -9.31 6.91
CA PHE A 26 -7.74 -9.80 5.61
C PHE A 26 -6.22 -10.02 5.54
N LEU A 27 -5.42 -9.11 6.09
CA LEU A 27 -3.96 -9.28 6.10
C LEU A 27 -3.52 -10.44 7.00
N GLU A 28 -4.20 -10.67 8.12
CA GLU A 28 -3.96 -11.83 8.99
C GLU A 28 -4.40 -13.14 8.31
N GLU A 29 -5.45 -13.13 7.49
CA GLU A 29 -5.82 -14.27 6.64
C GLU A 29 -4.69 -14.61 5.66
N VAL A 30 -4.20 -13.62 4.92
CA VAL A 30 -3.06 -13.81 3.99
C VAL A 30 -1.84 -14.34 4.74
N LYS A 31 -1.57 -13.84 5.95
CA LYS A 31 -0.46 -14.32 6.79
C LYS A 31 -0.64 -15.77 7.22
N ARG A 32 -1.85 -16.21 7.59
CA ARG A 32 -2.12 -17.63 7.91
C ARG A 32 -1.87 -18.55 6.72
N GLU A 33 -2.34 -18.15 5.54
CA GLU A 33 -2.21 -18.94 4.31
C GLU A 33 -0.76 -19.01 3.79
N THR A 34 0.01 -17.93 3.96
CA THR A 34 1.38 -17.83 3.42
C THR A 34 2.46 -18.16 4.45
N GLY A 35 2.10 -18.24 5.74
CA GLY A 35 3.04 -18.36 6.86
C GLY A 35 3.91 -17.12 7.09
N LYS A 36 3.69 -16.02 6.36
CA LYS A 36 4.51 -14.81 6.41
C LYS A 36 3.63 -13.56 6.45
N LYS A 37 4.04 -12.56 7.24
CA LYS A 37 3.33 -11.30 7.27
C LYS A 37 3.56 -10.54 5.96
N PRO A 38 2.50 -10.17 5.21
CA PRO A 38 2.68 -9.51 3.92
C PRO A 38 3.17 -8.06 4.10
N PRO A 39 4.10 -7.58 3.24
CA PRO A 39 4.33 -6.15 3.11
C PRO A 39 3.10 -5.48 2.48
N VAL A 40 2.82 -4.25 2.88
CA VAL A 40 1.70 -3.45 2.35
C VAL A 40 2.28 -2.32 1.50
N VAL A 41 1.96 -2.36 0.21
CA VAL A 41 2.42 -1.39 -0.78
C VAL A 41 1.33 -0.38 -1.06
N LEU A 42 1.65 0.91 -0.98
CA LEU A 42 0.71 2.01 -1.22
C LEU A 42 1.38 3.08 -2.10
N GLU A 43 0.60 3.74 -2.94
CA GLU A 43 1.00 4.98 -3.61
C GLU A 43 0.73 6.16 -2.68
N ALA A 44 1.67 7.11 -2.56
CA ALA A 44 1.50 8.26 -1.67
C ALA A 44 0.43 9.23 -2.19
N THR A 45 -0.76 9.20 -1.60
CA THR A 45 -1.87 10.10 -1.94
C THR A 45 -2.08 11.15 -0.85
N GLY A 46 -1.57 12.37 -1.06
CA GLY A 46 -1.77 13.50 -0.14
C GLY A 46 -1.50 13.17 1.33
N HIS A 47 -2.33 13.64 2.26
CA HIS A 47 -2.28 13.26 3.68
C HIS A 47 -3.10 12.01 4.03
N TYR A 48 -3.91 11.53 3.07
CA TYR A 48 -4.89 10.47 3.32
C TYR A 48 -4.27 9.12 3.69
N HIS A 49 -3.10 8.83 3.11
CA HIS A 49 -2.38 7.60 3.43
C HIS A 49 -1.81 7.57 4.85
N SER A 50 -1.62 8.72 5.52
CA SER A 50 -0.88 8.79 6.78
C SER A 50 -1.55 8.03 7.93
N SER A 51 -2.88 8.12 8.05
CA SER A 51 -3.67 7.39 9.05
C SER A 51 -3.67 5.88 8.82
N VAL A 52 -3.78 5.44 7.55
CA VAL A 52 -3.72 4.02 7.18
C VAL A 52 -2.33 3.45 7.49
N VAL A 53 -1.28 4.20 7.12
CA VAL A 53 0.12 3.83 7.39
C VAL A 53 0.35 3.69 8.88
N GLN A 54 0.01 4.71 9.68
CA GLN A 54 0.19 4.67 11.13
C GLN A 54 -0.56 3.47 11.75
N TYR A 55 -1.82 3.26 11.36
CA TYR A 55 -2.64 2.17 11.89
C TYR A 55 -2.05 0.78 11.63
N LEU A 56 -1.43 0.57 10.46
CA LEU A 56 -0.82 -0.70 10.09
C LEU A 56 0.61 -0.85 10.67
N GLU A 57 1.39 0.22 10.70
CA GLU A 57 2.73 0.25 11.33
C GLU A 57 2.66 -0.06 12.82
N ASP A 58 1.70 0.52 13.55
CA ASP A 58 1.51 0.26 14.98
C ASP A 58 1.15 -1.22 15.26
N ARG A 59 0.67 -1.93 14.24
CA ARG A 59 0.41 -3.38 14.26
C ARG A 59 1.58 -4.19 13.69
N GLY A 60 2.70 -3.56 13.38
CA GLY A 60 3.94 -4.18 12.89
C GLY A 60 3.88 -4.65 11.43
N TYR A 61 3.07 -4.03 10.59
CA TYR A 61 3.11 -4.28 9.13
C TYR A 61 4.24 -3.47 8.49
N LEU A 62 4.95 -4.11 7.56
CA LEU A 62 5.98 -3.44 6.75
C LEU A 62 5.28 -2.60 5.68
N MET A 63 5.47 -1.28 5.73
CA MET A 63 4.88 -0.35 4.76
C MET A 63 5.87 0.01 3.67
N ILE A 64 5.42 0.00 2.41
CA ILE A 64 6.19 0.44 1.25
C ILE A 64 5.40 1.53 0.55
N ILE A 65 5.91 2.76 0.63
CA ILE A 65 5.23 3.95 0.10
C ILE A 65 5.93 4.39 -1.18
N ILE A 66 5.22 4.29 -2.30
CA ILE A 66 5.72 4.63 -3.62
C ILE A 66 5.33 6.07 -3.96
N ASN A 67 6.31 6.84 -4.44
CA ASN A 67 6.07 8.20 -4.93
C ASN A 67 5.18 8.14 -6.21
N PRO A 68 4.09 8.94 -6.29
CA PRO A 68 3.21 8.99 -7.47
C PRO A 68 3.92 9.23 -8.79
N LEU A 69 5.06 9.96 -8.80
CA LEU A 69 5.85 10.18 -10.00
C LEU A 69 6.50 8.88 -10.50
N ILE A 70 6.93 8.01 -9.59
CA ILE A 70 7.56 6.72 -9.94
C ILE A 70 6.49 5.77 -10.49
N SER A 71 5.37 5.62 -9.77
CA SER A 71 4.27 4.78 -10.24
C SER A 71 3.66 5.28 -11.55
N TYR A 72 3.56 6.60 -11.75
CA TYR A 72 3.12 7.19 -13.01
C TYR A 72 4.05 6.85 -14.18
N LYS A 73 5.38 6.97 -13.98
CA LYS A 73 6.37 6.59 -15.00
C LYS A 73 6.25 5.11 -15.36
N ALA A 74 6.13 4.23 -14.37
CA ALA A 74 5.93 2.79 -14.59
C ALA A 74 4.66 2.50 -15.41
N LYS A 75 3.55 3.17 -15.09
CA LYS A 75 2.26 3.06 -15.82
C LYS A 75 2.32 3.57 -17.26
N SER A 76 3.18 4.55 -17.56
CA SER A 76 3.25 5.20 -18.87
C SER A 76 3.83 4.33 -20.00
N SER A 77 4.40 3.16 -19.66
CA SER A 77 4.94 2.19 -20.61
C SER A 77 3.87 1.43 -21.43
N SER A 78 2.59 1.47 -21.04
CA SER A 78 1.50 0.77 -21.72
C SER A 78 0.73 1.66 -22.71
N LEU A 79 0.56 1.19 -23.95
CA LEU A 79 -0.12 1.90 -25.05
C LEU A 79 -1.63 2.09 -24.84
N ARG A 80 -2.27 1.28 -23.98
CA ARG A 80 -3.73 1.33 -23.71
C ARG A 80 -3.97 1.71 -22.25
N LYS A 81 -4.53 2.89 -22.01
CA LYS A 81 -4.74 3.45 -20.65
C LYS A 81 -6.07 2.97 -20.05
N VAL A 82 -6.11 1.74 -19.53
CA VAL A 82 -7.19 1.31 -18.64
C VAL A 82 -6.79 1.65 -17.20
N LYS A 83 -7.45 2.65 -16.60
CA LYS A 83 -7.22 3.10 -15.22
C LYS A 83 -8.32 2.57 -14.31
N THR A 84 -8.12 1.39 -13.75
CA THR A 84 -8.99 0.86 -12.70
C THR A 84 -8.14 0.62 -11.45
N ASP A 85 -8.76 0.73 -10.27
CA ASP A 85 -8.06 0.50 -8.99
C ASP A 85 -7.36 -0.86 -8.94
N ALA A 86 -7.95 -1.88 -9.59
CA ALA A 86 -7.36 -3.21 -9.68
C ALA A 86 -6.09 -3.25 -10.56
N VAL A 87 -6.10 -2.55 -11.70
CA VAL A 87 -4.91 -2.44 -12.57
C VAL A 87 -3.83 -1.62 -11.87
N ASP A 88 -4.20 -0.53 -11.19
CA ASP A 88 -3.26 0.29 -10.45
C ASP A 88 -2.61 -0.50 -9.29
N ALA A 89 -3.38 -1.25 -8.50
CA ALA A 89 -2.86 -2.11 -7.44
C ALA A 89 -1.93 -3.20 -7.99
N TYR A 90 -2.29 -3.82 -9.13
CA TYR A 90 -1.45 -4.81 -9.79
C TYR A 90 -0.09 -4.23 -10.20
N LEU A 91 -0.09 -3.04 -10.81
CA LEU A 91 1.14 -2.38 -11.26
C LEU A 91 2.04 -1.97 -10.08
N LEU A 92 1.47 -1.56 -8.94
CA LEU A 92 2.25 -1.30 -7.73
C LEU A 92 2.91 -2.58 -7.20
N CYS A 93 2.19 -3.70 -7.20
CA CYS A 93 2.77 -5.00 -6.84
C CYS A 93 3.88 -5.44 -7.80
N GLU A 94 3.69 -5.29 -9.11
CA GLU A 94 4.72 -5.59 -10.10
C GLU A 94 5.97 -4.72 -9.91
N LEU A 95 5.79 -3.43 -9.62
CA LEU A 95 6.90 -2.53 -9.33
C LEU A 95 7.67 -2.99 -8.09
N PHE A 96 6.97 -3.38 -7.03
CA PHE A 96 7.59 -3.92 -5.82
C PHE A 96 8.40 -5.20 -6.07
N TYR A 97 7.97 -6.07 -6.98
CA TYR A 97 8.73 -7.29 -7.29
C TYR A 97 9.92 -7.09 -8.23
N LYS A 98 9.92 -6.01 -9.03
CA LYS A 98 10.97 -5.70 -10.02
C LYS A 98 12.05 -4.77 -9.48
N GLU A 99 11.65 -3.81 -8.66
CA GLU A 99 12.53 -2.82 -8.08
C GLU A 99 12.91 -3.24 -6.65
N GLU A 100 14.16 -3.03 -6.24
CA GLU A 100 14.59 -3.16 -4.83
C GLU A 100 14.07 -1.97 -4.01
N LEU A 101 12.75 -1.85 -3.86
CA LEU A 101 12.13 -0.75 -3.13
C LEU A 101 12.44 -0.85 -1.64
N GLU A 102 13.00 0.23 -1.08
CA GLU A 102 13.26 0.31 0.36
C GLU A 102 11.94 0.44 1.14
N PRO A 103 11.85 -0.20 2.33
CA PRO A 103 10.80 0.08 3.30
C PRO A 103 10.62 1.57 3.58
N TYR A 104 9.38 1.98 3.84
CA TYR A 104 9.10 3.33 4.29
C TYR A 104 9.83 3.63 5.61
N LYS A 105 10.79 4.56 5.56
CA LYS A 105 11.48 5.05 6.75
C LYS A 105 10.56 6.04 7.46
N LYS A 106 10.25 5.74 8.73
CA LYS A 106 9.44 6.57 9.61
C LYS A 106 9.92 8.02 9.55
N ARG A 107 9.15 8.90 8.90
CA ARG A 107 9.28 10.33 9.18
C ARG A 107 8.78 10.50 10.61
N GLY A 108 9.67 10.91 11.52
CA GLY A 108 9.31 11.05 12.93
C GLY A 108 8.02 11.85 13.10
N VAL A 109 7.19 11.49 14.09
CA VAL A 109 5.91 12.15 14.41
C VAL A 109 6.06 13.68 14.46
N GLN A 110 7.25 14.16 14.84
CA GLN A 110 7.68 15.57 14.82
C GLN A 110 7.49 16.25 13.45
N LEU A 111 7.83 15.59 12.34
CA LEU A 111 7.66 16.14 10.98
C LEU A 111 6.20 16.20 10.53
N LEU A 112 5.35 15.28 11.01
CA LEU A 112 3.92 15.32 10.74
C LEU A 112 3.24 16.46 11.52
N ASN A 113 3.63 16.65 12.78
CA ASN A 113 3.16 17.76 13.62
C ASN A 113 3.56 19.12 13.04
N LEU A 114 4.79 19.25 12.52
CA LEU A 114 5.28 20.47 11.86
C LEU A 114 4.43 20.86 10.64
N ARG A 115 3.84 19.90 9.93
CA ARG A 115 3.03 20.14 8.73
C ARG A 115 1.59 20.58 9.03
N ASN A 116 1.10 20.32 10.23
CA ASN A 116 -0.23 20.74 10.70
C ASN A 116 -0.20 22.10 11.44
N LEU A 117 0.96 22.77 11.48
CA LEU A 117 1.16 24.08 12.11
C LEU A 117 1.17 25.26 11.11
N THR A 118 0.77 25.02 9.87
CA THR A 118 0.56 26.03 8.81
C THR A 118 -0.84 25.93 8.28
#